data_AF-A0A3B0WZW7-F1
#
_entry.id   AF-A0A3B0WZW7-F1
#
_cell.length_a   1.000
_cell.length_b   1.000
_cell.length_c   1.000
_cell.angle_alpha   90.00
_cell.angle_beta   90.00
_cell.angle_gamma   90.00
#
_symmetry.space_group_name_H-M   'P 1'
#
loop_
_entity.id
_entity.type
_entity.pdbx_description
1 polymer ?
#
loop_
_entity_poly.entity_id
_entity_poly.type
_entity_poly.pdbx_seq_one_letter_code
_entity_poly.pdbx_strand_id
1 'polypeptide(L)'
;MIRLSQKTHLSFILALSMALLIGCSATPVKKQLNDLANPDTQEFVTGDDIAGVSAEPSPVSDLMFNLLAGEFSGVRGEMAQSVDYYERAAEQSQDADIITRAAYIALYAGKHQLAIELTDRWLALALPSSDAINRIRVIAYLHLEQLNFSVDAL
;
A
#
# COMPACT_ATOMS: atom_id res chain seq x y z
N MET A 1 -30.12 -42.73 -0.96
CA MET A 1 -30.91 -41.51 -1.23
C MET A 1 -30.09 -40.20 -1.33
N ILE A 2 -28.74 -40.22 -1.22
CA ILE A 2 -27.92 -38.99 -1.11
C ILE A 2 -27.49 -38.38 -2.48
N ARG A 3 -27.60 -39.11 -3.60
CA ARG A 3 -27.08 -38.67 -4.92
C ARG A 3 -28.01 -37.76 -5.75
N LEU A 4 -29.28 -37.60 -5.36
CA LEU A 4 -30.22 -36.73 -6.09
C LEU A 4 -30.05 -35.25 -5.71
N SER A 5 -29.81 -34.96 -4.42
CA SER A 5 -29.63 -33.60 -3.90
C SER A 5 -28.35 -32.94 -4.42
N GLN A 6 -27.27 -33.69 -4.62
CA GLN A 6 -26.00 -33.14 -5.15
C GLN A 6 -26.13 -32.63 -6.60
N LYS A 7 -26.94 -33.30 -7.44
CA LYS A 7 -27.19 -32.85 -8.81
C LYS A 7 -28.09 -31.62 -8.86
N THR A 8 -29.07 -31.52 -7.95
CA THR A 8 -29.91 -30.32 -7.85
C THR A 8 -29.12 -29.13 -7.33
N HIS A 9 -28.20 -29.30 -6.37
CA HIS A 9 -27.31 -28.23 -5.91
C HIS A 9 -26.31 -27.80 -6.98
N LEU A 10 -25.73 -28.73 -7.75
CA LEU A 10 -24.81 -28.40 -8.83
C LEU A 10 -25.51 -27.62 -9.96
N SER A 11 -26.73 -28.01 -10.35
CA SER A 11 -27.53 -27.24 -11.32
C SER A 11 -27.96 -25.87 -10.79
N PHE A 12 -28.26 -25.74 -9.50
CA PHE A 12 -28.60 -24.46 -8.89
C PHE A 12 -27.39 -23.51 -8.85
N ILE A 13 -26.20 -24.01 -8.50
CA ILE A 13 -24.96 -23.22 -8.49
C ILE A 13 -24.59 -22.79 -9.92
N LEU A 14 -24.75 -23.68 -10.91
CA LEU A 14 -24.51 -23.35 -12.32
C LEU A 14 -25.49 -22.28 -12.84
N ALA A 15 -26.78 -22.40 -12.52
CA ALA A 15 -27.79 -21.40 -12.89
C ALA A 15 -27.56 -20.05 -12.23
N LEU A 16 -27.15 -20.03 -10.95
CA LEU A 16 -26.82 -18.81 -10.23
C LEU A 16 -25.57 -18.14 -10.83
N SER A 17 -24.53 -18.91 -11.18
CA SER A 17 -23.32 -18.36 -11.82
C SER A 17 -23.58 -17.71 -13.18
N MET A 18 -24.53 -18.23 -13.97
CA MET A 18 -24.88 -17.67 -15.28
C MET A 18 -25.67 -16.36 -15.15
N ALA A 19 -26.41 -16.18 -14.05
CA ALA A 19 -27.19 -14.96 -13.80
C ALA A 19 -26.31 -13.77 -13.39
N LEU A 20 -25.13 -13.99 -12.78
CA LEU A 20 -24.23 -12.92 -12.36
C LEU A 20 -23.44 -12.26 -13.51
N LEU A 21 -23.50 -12.79 -14.74
CA LEU A 21 -22.73 -12.29 -15.89
C LEU A 21 -23.44 -11.21 -16.73
N ILE A 22 -24.67 -10.79 -16.38
CA ILE A 22 -25.48 -9.83 -17.16
C ILE A 22 -25.36 -8.38 -16.62
N GLY A 23 -24.34 -8.10 -15.79
CA GLY A 23 -24.31 -6.91 -14.91
C GLY A 23 -23.34 -5.77 -15.26
N CYS A 24 -22.86 -5.57 -16.49
CA CYS A 24 -21.95 -4.46 -16.81
C CYS A 24 -22.23 -3.84 -18.19
N SER A 25 -23.09 -2.82 -18.26
CA SER A 25 -23.02 -1.71 -19.26
C SER A 25 -24.19 -0.70 -19.22
N ALA A 26 -25.09 -0.73 -18.23
CA ALA A 26 -26.19 0.24 -18.17
C ALA A 26 -25.84 1.47 -17.28
N THR A 27 -24.87 2.28 -17.70
CA THR A 27 -24.69 3.64 -17.16
C THR A 27 -25.21 4.67 -18.17
N PRO A 28 -26.19 5.53 -17.81
CA PRO A 28 -26.75 6.51 -18.73
C PRO A 28 -25.78 7.68 -18.94
N VAL A 29 -24.94 7.59 -19.97
CA VAL A 29 -24.03 8.67 -20.43
C VAL A 29 -24.78 9.94 -20.88
N LYS A 30 -26.09 9.85 -21.13
CA LYS A 30 -26.89 10.92 -21.73
C LYS A 30 -27.06 12.17 -20.85
N LYS A 31 -26.89 12.07 -19.52
CA LYS A 31 -27.03 13.24 -18.63
C LYS A 31 -25.85 14.21 -18.74
N GLN A 32 -24.65 13.71 -19.00
CA GLN A 32 -23.42 14.52 -19.05
C GLN A 32 -23.31 15.37 -20.32
N LEU A 33 -23.95 14.94 -21.42
CA LEU A 33 -24.02 15.71 -22.67
C LEU A 33 -24.90 16.97 -22.57
N ASN A 34 -25.86 17.01 -21.65
CA ASN A 34 -26.72 18.18 -21.46
C ASN A 34 -26.07 19.26 -20.58
N ASP A 35 -25.15 18.90 -19.68
CA ASP A 35 -24.40 19.86 -18.86
C ASP A 35 -23.19 20.47 -19.61
N LEU A 36 -22.72 19.83 -20.69
CA LEU A 36 -21.67 20.35 -21.59
C LEU A 36 -22.18 21.39 -22.60
N ALA A 37 -23.49 21.60 -22.69
CA ALA A 37 -24.11 22.53 -23.63
C ALA A 37 -24.29 23.95 -23.07
N ASN A 38 -23.86 24.22 -21.84
CA ASN A 38 -23.79 25.58 -21.31
C ASN A 38 -22.38 26.16 -21.58
N PRO A 39 -22.23 27.11 -22.52
CA PRO A 39 -20.92 27.62 -22.93
C PRO A 39 -20.25 28.54 -21.91
N ASP A 40 -20.85 28.75 -20.73
CA ASP A 40 -20.44 29.77 -19.75
C ASP A 40 -19.76 29.19 -18.50
N THR A 41 -19.32 27.92 -18.52
CA THR A 41 -18.64 27.30 -17.37
C THR A 41 -17.55 26.30 -17.78
N GLN A 42 -16.79 26.61 -18.82
CA GLN A 42 -15.47 26.01 -19.02
C GLN A 42 -14.40 27.02 -18.64
N GLU A 43 -14.03 27.01 -17.36
CA GLU A 43 -12.79 27.62 -16.92
C GLU A 43 -11.64 26.78 -17.50
N PHE A 44 -11.15 27.19 -18.66
CA PHE A 44 -9.95 26.63 -19.27
C PHE A 44 -8.78 27.02 -18.37
N VAL A 45 -8.27 26.06 -17.59
CA VAL A 45 -6.96 26.21 -16.95
C VAL A 45 -5.95 26.37 -18.08
N THR A 46 -5.47 27.60 -18.26
CA THR A 46 -4.48 27.89 -19.28
C THR A 46 -3.17 27.27 -18.79
N GLY A 47 -2.47 26.53 -19.66
CA GLY A 47 -1.27 25.76 -19.27
C GLY A 47 -0.13 26.57 -18.63
N ASP A 48 -0.21 27.91 -18.64
CA ASP A 48 0.68 28.83 -17.94
C ASP A 48 0.42 28.90 -16.41
N ASP A 49 -0.79 28.59 -15.94
CA ASP A 49 -1.13 28.64 -14.51
C ASP A 49 -0.52 27.48 -13.70
N ILE A 50 0.05 26.49 -14.38
CA ILE A 50 0.76 25.34 -13.79
C ILE A 50 2.29 25.61 -13.72
N ALA A 51 2.76 26.65 -14.40
CA ALA A 51 4.18 27.03 -14.46
C ALA A 51 4.50 28.11 -13.42
N GLY A 52 4.41 27.80 -12.12
CA GLY A 52 4.62 28.85 -11.12
C GLY A 52 4.93 28.45 -9.68
N VAL A 53 4.80 27.18 -9.30
CA VAL A 53 5.33 26.74 -8.01
C VAL A 53 6.64 26.02 -8.29
N SER A 54 7.73 26.79 -8.27
CA SER A 54 9.03 26.20 -7.95
C SER A 54 8.88 25.63 -6.54
N ALA A 55 8.59 24.33 -6.44
CA ALA A 55 8.60 23.63 -5.18
C ALA A 55 10.06 23.57 -4.74
N GLU A 56 10.51 24.61 -4.04
CA GLU A 56 11.78 24.59 -3.34
C GLU A 56 11.80 23.32 -2.47
N PRO A 57 12.84 22.47 -2.60
CA PRO A 57 12.89 21.21 -1.87
C PRO A 57 12.80 21.50 -0.37
N SER A 58 11.73 21.00 0.25
CA SER A 58 11.51 21.07 1.68
C SER A 58 11.52 19.67 2.27
N PRO A 59 11.92 19.49 3.54
CA PRO A 59 11.91 18.17 4.19
C PRO A 59 10.55 17.47 4.11
N VAL A 60 9.46 18.24 4.14
CA VAL A 60 8.09 17.70 3.98
C VAL A 60 7.83 17.22 2.56
N SER A 61 8.28 17.97 1.55
CA SER A 61 8.16 17.58 0.14
C SER A 61 8.94 16.29 -0.14
N ASP A 62 10.17 16.18 0.37
CA ASP A 62 11.01 15.00 0.17
C ASP A 62 10.43 13.77 0.88
N LEU A 63 9.93 13.94 2.12
CA LEU A 63 9.25 12.86 2.83
C LEU A 63 8.02 12.38 2.05
N MET A 64 7.19 13.30 1.58
CA MET A 64 5.98 12.97 0.82
C MET A 64 6.32 12.28 -0.51
N PHE A 65 7.35 12.77 -1.21
CA PHE A 65 7.86 12.14 -2.41
C PHE A 65 8.28 10.69 -2.15
N ASN A 66 9.09 10.45 -1.11
CA ASN A 66 9.54 9.10 -0.76
C ASN A 66 8.37 8.17 -0.38
N LEU A 67 7.39 8.65 0.40
CA LEU A 67 6.22 7.83 0.75
C LEU A 67 5.42 7.42 -0.48
N LEU A 68 5.12 8.37 -1.37
CA LEU A 68 4.32 8.10 -2.57
C LEU A 68 5.08 7.25 -3.59
N ALA A 69 6.36 7.56 -3.83
CA ALA A 69 7.19 6.79 -4.73
C ALA A 69 7.35 5.34 -4.23
N GLY A 70 7.56 5.16 -2.92
CA GLY A 70 7.63 3.86 -2.28
C GLY A 70 6.34 3.04 -2.45
N GLU A 71 5.17 3.66 -2.23
CA GLU A 71 3.88 2.98 -2.36
C GLU A 71 3.60 2.60 -3.82
N PHE A 72 3.85 3.50 -4.79
CA PHE A 72 3.64 3.19 -6.21
C PHE A 72 4.57 2.10 -6.73
N SER A 73 5.85 2.12 -6.36
CA SER A 73 6.79 1.04 -6.68
C SER A 73 6.31 -0.28 -6.08
N GLY A 74 5.85 -0.28 -4.83
CA GLY A 74 5.30 -1.47 -4.16
C GLY A 74 4.08 -2.03 -4.89
N VAL A 75 3.11 -1.18 -5.26
CA VAL A 75 1.92 -1.55 -6.03
C VAL A 75 2.27 -2.15 -7.40
N ARG A 76 3.36 -1.71 -8.03
CA ARG A 76 3.87 -2.26 -9.30
C ARG A 76 4.67 -3.56 -9.14
N GLY A 77 4.91 -4.01 -7.91
CA GLY A 77 5.75 -5.17 -7.61
C GLY A 77 7.25 -4.88 -7.66
N GLU A 78 7.65 -3.60 -7.78
CA GLU A 78 9.04 -3.14 -7.76
C GLU A 78 9.54 -3.05 -6.32
N MET A 79 9.53 -4.18 -5.61
CA MET A 79 9.72 -4.23 -4.16
C MET A 79 11.06 -3.67 -3.69
N ALA A 80 12.14 -3.87 -4.45
CA ALA A 80 13.45 -3.31 -4.12
C ALA A 80 13.41 -1.77 -4.11
N GLN A 81 12.78 -1.16 -5.11
CA GLN A 81 12.64 0.30 -5.18
C GLN A 81 11.67 0.83 -4.11
N SER A 82 10.62 0.06 -3.80
CA SER A 82 9.70 0.38 -2.70
C SER A 82 10.43 0.45 -1.36
N VAL A 83 11.28 -0.54 -1.07
CA VAL A 83 12.14 -0.57 0.13
C VAL A 83 13.02 0.67 0.19
N ASP A 84 13.75 0.96 -0.90
CA ASP A 84 14.67 2.08 -0.99
C ASP A 84 13.98 3.41 -0.64
N TYR A 85 12.78 3.67 -1.16
CA TYR A 85 12.04 4.89 -0.85
C TYR A 85 11.51 4.91 0.58
N TYR A 86 10.99 3.80 1.08
CA TYR A 86 10.46 3.73 2.44
C TYR A 86 11.52 3.79 3.52
N GLU A 87 12.73 3.29 3.25
CA GLU A 87 13.90 3.45 4.12
C GLU A 87 14.22 4.94 4.31
N ARG A 88 14.34 5.69 3.21
CA ARG A 88 14.56 7.15 3.25
C ARG A 88 13.43 7.89 3.98
N ALA A 89 12.17 7.50 3.75
CA ALA A 89 11.04 8.09 4.46
C ALA A 89 11.10 7.82 5.97
N ALA A 90 11.47 6.60 6.37
CA ALA A 90 11.66 6.24 7.77
C ALA A 90 12.81 7.02 8.40
N GLU A 91 13.94 7.21 7.71
CA GLU A 91 15.06 8.03 8.20
C GLU A 91 14.66 9.48 8.48
N GLN A 92 13.83 10.05 7.61
CA GLN A 92 13.36 11.44 7.66
C GLN A 92 12.23 11.68 8.67
N SER A 93 11.59 10.62 9.17
CA SER A 93 10.44 10.72 10.06
C SER A 93 10.66 10.02 11.41
N GLN A 94 10.04 10.57 12.45
CA GLN A 94 9.88 9.92 13.75
C GLN A 94 8.46 9.35 13.94
N ASP A 95 7.63 9.42 12.89
CA ASP A 95 6.30 8.82 12.88
C ASP A 95 6.40 7.29 12.93
N ALA A 96 5.79 6.73 13.97
CA ALA A 96 5.66 5.30 14.18
C ALA A 96 5.10 4.58 12.93
N ASP A 97 4.04 5.09 12.33
CA ASP A 97 3.38 4.37 11.24
C ASP A 97 4.28 4.27 10.01
N ILE A 98 5.10 5.31 9.75
CA ILE A 98 6.07 5.31 8.65
C ILE A 98 7.18 4.28 8.90
N ILE A 99 7.73 4.23 10.12
CA ILE A 99 8.77 3.26 10.48
C ILE A 99 8.23 1.82 10.40
N THR A 100 7.01 1.59 10.92
CA THR A 100 6.36 0.27 10.85
C THR A 100 6.14 -0.17 9.41
N ARG A 101 5.64 0.74 8.56
CA ARG A 101 5.40 0.47 7.15
C ARG A 101 6.69 0.12 6.42
N ALA A 102 7.77 0.86 6.65
CA ALA A 102 9.07 0.57 6.08
C ALA A 102 9.60 -0.80 6.52
N ALA A 103 9.52 -1.11 7.81
CA ALA A 103 9.97 -2.40 8.36
C ALA A 103 9.18 -3.58 7.76
N TYR A 104 7.87 -3.40 7.58
CA TYR A 104 7.01 -4.40 6.94
C TYR A 104 7.40 -4.61 5.47
N ILE A 105 7.56 -3.54 4.70
CA ILE A 105 7.95 -3.66 3.28
C ILE A 105 9.32 -4.33 3.13
N ALA A 106 10.29 -3.97 3.98
CA ALA A 106 11.59 -4.62 4.02
C ALA A 106 11.47 -6.12 4.32
N LEU A 107 10.64 -6.51 5.30
CA LEU A 107 10.40 -7.91 5.63
C LEU A 107 9.84 -8.68 4.43
N TYR A 108 8.80 -8.16 3.78
CA TYR A 108 8.15 -8.80 2.63
C TYR A 108 9.04 -8.86 1.39
N ALA A 109 9.94 -7.89 1.22
CA ALA A 109 10.93 -7.88 0.14
C ALA A 109 12.12 -8.82 0.41
N GLY A 110 12.14 -9.55 1.53
CA GLY A 110 13.26 -10.43 1.92
C GLY A 110 14.48 -9.68 2.44
N LYS A 111 14.35 -8.39 2.77
CA LYS A 111 15.42 -7.54 3.32
C LYS A 111 15.41 -7.65 4.85
N HIS A 112 15.61 -8.86 5.36
CA HIS A 112 15.45 -9.18 6.79
C HIS A 112 16.37 -8.36 7.70
N GLN A 113 17.62 -8.13 7.29
CA GLN A 113 18.56 -7.31 8.03
C GLN A 113 18.06 -5.86 8.17
N LEU A 114 17.57 -5.26 7.09
CA LEU A 114 17.00 -3.91 7.12
C LEU A 114 15.70 -3.86 7.96
N ALA A 115 14.87 -4.89 7.91
CA ALA A 115 13.70 -4.99 8.79
C ALA A 115 14.12 -4.95 10.27
N ILE A 116 15.20 -5.64 10.65
CA ILE A 116 15.75 -5.58 12.01
C ILE A 116 16.22 -4.15 12.33
N GLU A 117 17.01 -3.53 11.46
CA GLU A 117 17.54 -2.17 11.66
C GLU A 117 16.42 -1.13 11.86
N LEU A 118 15.34 -1.22 11.08
CA LEU A 118 14.17 -0.35 11.23
C LEU A 118 13.43 -0.59 12.55
N THR A 119 13.31 -1.85 12.99
CA THR A 119 12.73 -2.16 14.31
C THR A 119 13.65 -1.77 15.47
N ASP A 120 14.97 -1.81 15.29
CA ASP A 120 15.92 -1.34 16.30
C ASP A 120 15.87 0.20 16.40
N ARG A 121 15.69 0.91 15.28
CA ARG A 121 15.43 2.35 15.27
C ARG A 121 14.15 2.71 16.03
N TRP A 122 13.08 1.93 15.84
CA TRP A 122 11.84 2.11 16.62
C TRP A 122 12.11 2.07 18.12
N LEU A 123 12.86 1.07 18.59
CA LEU A 123 13.22 0.92 20.00
C LEU A 123 14.11 2.07 20.47
N ALA A 124 15.07 2.49 19.66
CA ALA A 124 15.98 3.60 19.97
C ALA A 124 15.25 4.95 20.12
N LEU A 125 14.14 5.14 19.41
CA LEU A 125 13.27 6.32 19.56
C LEU A 125 12.34 6.25 20.78
N ALA A 126 12.39 5.16 21.56
CA ALA A 126 11.55 4.92 22.74
C ALA A 126 10.04 5.06 22.42
N LEU A 127 9.63 4.65 21.21
CA LEU A 127 8.23 4.65 20.80
C LEU A 127 7.41 3.63 21.63
N PRO A 128 6.09 3.82 21.76
CA PRO A 128 5.24 2.87 22.47
C PRO A 128 5.41 1.43 21.98
N SER A 129 5.16 0.46 22.86
CA SER A 129 5.19 -0.96 22.52
C SER A 129 4.26 -1.25 21.33
N SER A 130 4.74 -2.04 20.36
CA SER A 130 3.98 -2.42 19.18
C SER A 130 4.16 -3.91 18.88
N ASP A 131 3.08 -4.68 18.95
CA ASP A 131 3.07 -6.10 18.59
C ASP A 131 3.52 -6.31 17.14
N ALA A 132 3.21 -5.37 16.24
CA ALA A 132 3.61 -5.44 14.85
C ALA A 132 5.13 -5.38 14.70
N ILE A 133 5.78 -4.47 15.42
CA ILE A 133 7.24 -4.32 15.43
C ILE A 133 7.91 -5.57 16.01
N ASN A 134 7.41 -6.08 17.14
CA ASN A 134 7.94 -7.30 17.74
C ASN A 134 7.81 -8.50 16.77
N ARG A 135 6.66 -8.67 16.13
CA ARG A 135 6.44 -9.73 15.13
C ARG A 135 7.39 -9.60 13.94
N ILE A 136 7.54 -8.39 13.38
CA ILE A 136 8.46 -8.15 12.25
C ILE A 136 9.89 -8.54 12.65
N ARG A 137 10.34 -8.10 13.83
CA ARG A 137 11.67 -8.35 14.35
C ARG A 137 11.93 -9.84 14.57
N VAL A 138 11.00 -10.55 15.20
CA VAL A 138 11.07 -12.02 15.40
C VAL A 138 11.17 -12.75 14.05
N ILE A 139 10.27 -12.45 13.11
CA ILE A 139 10.26 -13.12 11.80
C ILE A 139 11.56 -12.85 11.04
N ALA A 140 12.08 -11.61 11.09
CA ALA A 140 13.34 -11.26 10.47
C ALA A 140 14.52 -12.04 11.07
N TYR A 141 14.62 -12.15 12.39
CA TYR A 141 15.66 -12.97 13.05
C TYR A 141 15.55 -14.45 12.71
N LEU A 142 14.34 -14.99 12.61
CA LEU A 142 14.13 -16.39 12.21
C LEU A 142 14.63 -16.64 10.79
N HIS A 143 14.36 -15.74 9.84
CA HIS A 143 14.88 -15.85 8.47
C HIS A 143 16.40 -15.78 8.37
N LEU A 144 17.06 -15.10 9.32
CA LEU A 144 18.52 -15.03 9.40
C LEU A 144 19.14 -16.14 10.25
N GLU A 145 18.34 -17.10 10.73
CA GLU A 145 18.77 -18.19 11.63
C GLU A 145 19.40 -17.69 12.95
N GLN A 146 19.08 -16.45 13.34
CA GLN A 146 19.59 -15.78 14.54
C GLN A 146 18.67 -16.02 15.75
N LEU A 147 18.53 -17.29 16.13
CA LEU A 147 17.50 -17.75 17.09
C LEU A 147 17.60 -17.11 18.47
N ASN A 148 18.81 -16.80 18.96
CA ASN A 148 19.00 -16.19 20.28
C ASN A 148 18.31 -14.82 20.38
N PHE A 149 18.37 -14.01 19.32
CA PHE A 149 17.73 -12.70 19.30
C PHE A 149 16.22 -12.75 19.05
N SER A 150 15.73 -13.86 18.48
CA SER A 150 14.30 -14.05 18.22
C SER A 150 13.48 -14.29 19.48
N VAL A 151 14.05 -14.94 20.51
CA VAL A 151 13.37 -15.18 21.79
C VAL A 151 13.35 -13.94 22.68
N ASP A 152 14.39 -13.10 22.60
CA ASP A 152 14.50 -11.86 23.36
C ASP A 152 13.60 -10.73 22.81
N ALA A 153 13.05 -10.90 21.61
CA ALA A 153 12.18 -9.93 20.95
C ALA A 153 10.68 -10.11 21.28
N LEU A 154 10.33 -11.08 22.14
CA LEU A 154 8.96 -11.33 22.64
C LEU A 154 8.64 -10.45 23.85
#